data_AF-A0A0Q4J1Q9-F1
#
_entry.id   AF-A0A0Q4J1Q9-F1
#
_cell.length_a   1.000
_cell.length_b   1.000
_cell.length_c   1.000
_cell.angle_alpha   90.00
_cell.angle_beta   90.00
_cell.angle_gamma   90.00
#
_symmetry.space_group_name_H-M   'P 1'
#
loop_
_entity.id
_entity.type
_entity.pdbx_description
1 polymer ?
#
loop_
_entity_poly.entity_id
_entity_poly.type
_entity_poly.pdbx_seq_one_letter_code
_entity_poly.pdbx_strand_id
1 'polypeptide(L)'
;MAKLKQTFHNPTDAPLFVNLELSTSRFRLAPGAELILFYDPTDRAADEHGSALRIEVVQGGNGLELVIWTAEEKMFYPNGEQAPLDFGHY
;
A
#
# COMPACT_ATOMS: atom_id res chain seq x y z
N MET A 1 0.20 -3.57 20.67
CA MET A 1 0.55 -2.14 20.51
C MET A 1 -0.53 -1.46 19.69
N ALA A 2 -0.67 -0.14 19.77
CA ALA A 2 -1.59 0.59 18.88
C ALA A 2 -0.97 0.67 17.48
N LYS A 3 -1.73 0.25 16.46
CA LYS A 3 -1.31 0.37 15.05
C LYS A 3 -1.24 1.84 14.65
N LEU A 4 -0.31 2.17 13.77
CA LEU A 4 -0.25 3.46 13.08
C LEU A 4 -1.10 3.40 11.81
N LYS A 5 -1.55 4.56 11.35
CA LYS A 5 -2.36 4.70 10.13
C LYS A 5 -1.57 5.44 9.05
N GLN A 6 -1.56 4.90 7.83
CA GLN A 6 -1.09 5.59 6.64
C GLN A 6 -2.20 5.57 5.58
N THR A 7 -2.47 6.72 4.95
CA THR A 7 -3.41 6.82 3.82
C THR A 7 -2.64 6.96 2.52
N PHE A 8 -3.05 6.22 1.50
CA PHE A 8 -2.54 6.27 0.14
C PHE A 8 -3.66 6.74 -0.77
N HIS A 9 -3.44 7.83 -1.49
CA HIS A 9 -4.37 8.39 -2.46
C HIS A 9 -3.78 8.25 -3.86
N ASN A 10 -4.59 7.85 -4.84
CA ASN A 10 -4.18 7.84 -6.25
C ASN A 10 -4.65 9.11 -6.95
N PRO A 11 -3.76 10.11 -7.16
CA PRO A 11 -4.13 11.35 -7.84
C PRO A 11 -4.12 11.23 -9.37
N THR A 12 -3.80 10.06 -9.92
CA THR A 12 -3.67 9.85 -11.36
C THR A 12 -4.99 9.41 -12.00
N ASP A 13 -5.03 9.41 -13.34
CA ASP A 13 -6.14 8.92 -14.15
C ASP A 13 -6.04 7.41 -14.47
N ALA A 14 -4.96 6.75 -14.02
CA ALA A 14 -4.71 5.33 -14.22
C ALA A 14 -4.71 4.58 -12.87
N PRO A 15 -5.00 3.26 -12.85
CA PRO A 15 -4.86 2.48 -11.63
C PRO A 15 -3.39 2.40 -11.18
N LEU A 16 -3.17 2.51 -9.87
CA LEU A 16 -1.91 2.18 -9.22
C LEU A 16 -2.05 0.82 -8.53
N PHE A 17 -0.92 0.13 -8.36
CA PHE A 17 -0.89 -1.10 -7.57
C PHE A 17 -0.11 -0.87 -6.29
N VAL A 18 -0.61 -1.39 -5.18
CA VAL A 18 0.06 -1.32 -3.88
C VAL A 18 0.50 -2.73 -3.51
N ASN A 19 1.80 -2.95 -3.37
CA ASN A 19 2.38 -4.22 -2.94
C ASN A 19 2.90 -4.09 -1.52
N LEU A 20 2.49 -4.99 -0.63
CA LEU A 20 3.05 -5.16 0.69
C LEU A 20 4.15 -6.23 0.59
N GLU A 21 5.41 -5.80 0.57
CA GLU A 21 6.55 -6.59 0.12
C GLU A 21 6.74 -7.89 0.91
N LEU A 22 6.60 -7.85 2.24
CA LEU A 22 6.89 -9.02 3.09
C LEU A 22 5.76 -10.05 3.10
N SER A 23 4.53 -9.65 2.77
CA SER A 23 3.37 -10.56 2.71
C SER A 23 2.97 -10.95 1.28
N THR A 24 3.60 -10.38 0.26
CA THR A 24 3.23 -10.51 -1.16
C THR A 24 1.79 -10.07 -1.48
N SER A 25 1.15 -9.34 -0.55
CA SER A 25 -0.22 -8.87 -0.74
C SER A 25 -0.23 -7.70 -1.71
N ARG A 26 -1.06 -7.79 -2.75
CA ARG A 26 -1.22 -6.74 -3.75
C ARG A 26 -2.64 -6.22 -3.76
N PHE A 27 -2.80 -4.91 -3.92
CA PHE A 27 -4.08 -4.22 -3.98
C PHE A 27 -4.12 -3.30 -5.21
N ARG A 28 -5.31 -3.15 -5.79
CA ARG A 28 -5.56 -2.14 -6.82
C ARG A 28 -6.08 -0.86 -6.17
N LEU A 29 -5.42 0.25 -6.48
CA LEU A 29 -5.83 1.58 -6.08
C LEU A 29 -6.35 2.33 -7.31
N ALA A 30 -7.68 2.38 -7.44
CA ALA A 30 -8.35 3.02 -8.57
C ALA A 30 -8.08 4.54 -8.64
N PRO A 31 -8.21 5.17 -9.82
CA PRO A 31 -8.11 6.64 -9.96
C PRO A 31 -8.99 7.38 -8.96
N GLY A 32 -8.42 8.36 -8.25
CA GLY A 32 -9.11 9.16 -7.24
C GLY A 32 -9.49 8.42 -5.95
N ALA A 33 -9.21 7.12 -5.83
CA ALA A 33 -9.53 6.34 -4.64
C ALA A 33 -8.46 6.45 -3.56
N GLU A 34 -8.82 5.98 -2.36
CA GLU A 34 -7.92 5.88 -1.21
C GLU A 34 -7.86 4.46 -0.67
N LEU A 35 -6.69 4.10 -0.16
CA LEU A 35 -6.49 2.92 0.68
C LEU A 35 -5.78 3.32 1.97
N ILE A 36 -6.16 2.64 3.04
CA ILE A 36 -5.64 2.85 4.38
C ILE A 36 -4.88 1.60 4.80
N LEU A 37 -3.63 1.78 5.20
CA LEU A 37 -2.81 0.76 5.84
C LEU A 37 -2.77 1.02 7.34
N PHE A 38 -3.03 -0.01 8.12
CA PHE A 38 -2.73 -0.03 9.55
C PHE A 38 -1.53 -0.92 9.78
N TYR A 39 -0.44 -0.36 10.31
CA TYR A 39 0.84 -1.07 10.44
C TYR A 39 1.41 -0.97 11.86
N ASP A 40 2.24 -1.94 12.23
CA ASP A 40 2.91 -1.91 13.52
C ASP A 40 4.01 -0.82 13.56
N PRO A 41 4.16 -0.07 14.67
CA PRO A 41 5.24 0.89 14.80
C PRO A 41 6.66 0.29 14.68
N THR A 42 6.80 -1.03 14.82
CA THR A 42 8.07 -1.75 14.67
C THR A 42 8.41 -2.08 13.21
N ASP A 43 7.44 -2.00 12.30
CA ASP A 43 7.65 -2.15 10.84
C ASP A 43 8.41 -0.96 10.25
N ARG A 44 8.71 0.05 11.07
CA ARG A 44 9.55 1.20 10.73
C ARG A 44 10.97 0.76 10.36
N ALA A 45 11.20 0.49 9.08
CA ALA A 45 12.48 0.84 8.49
C ALA A 45 12.46 2.36 8.33
N ALA A 46 13.07 3.10 9.26
CA ALA A 46 13.26 4.53 9.09
C ALA A 46 14.05 4.72 7.78
N ASP A 47 13.42 5.31 6.76
CA ASP A 47 14.16 5.73 5.58
C ASP A 47 14.99 6.98 5.89
N GLU A 48 15.83 7.40 4.95
CA GLU A 48 16.68 8.60 5.08
C GLU A 48 15.86 9.90 5.26
N HIS A 49 14.55 9.85 5.04
CA HIS A 49 13.62 10.97 5.14
C HIS A 49 12.78 10.96 6.42
N GLY A 50 12.98 9.98 7.30
CA GLY A 50 12.21 9.84 8.54
C GLY A 50 10.76 9.38 8.31
N SER A 51 10.44 8.85 7.14
CA SER A 51 9.15 8.23 6.86
C SER A 51 9.00 6.96 7.70
N ALA A 52 7.79 6.74 8.24
CA ALA A 52 7.53 5.60 9.10
C ALA A 52 7.47 4.25 8.34
N LEU A 53 7.37 4.27 7.02
CA LEU A 53 7.43 3.10 6.15
C LEU A 53 8.40 3.40 5.02
N ARG A 54 9.25 2.43 4.65
CA ARG A 54 9.96 2.47 3.37
C ARG A 54 8.93 2.21 2.28
N ILE A 55 8.86 3.14 1.33
CA ILE A 55 7.96 3.10 0.17
C ILE A 55 8.79 3.37 -1.07
N GLU A 56 8.66 2.53 -2.08
CA GLU A 56 9.31 2.71 -3.38
C GLU A 56 8.27 2.74 -4.49
N VAL A 57 8.48 3.62 -5.47
CA VAL A 57 7.67 3.67 -6.68
C VAL A 57 8.44 2.97 -7.78
N VAL A 58 7.87 1.91 -8.34
CA VAL A 58 8.48 1.13 -9.41
C VAL A 58 7.56 1.05 -10.62
N GLN A 59 8.14 0.86 -11.80
CA GLN A 59 7.40 0.54 -13.01
C GLN A 59 7.24 -0.98 -13.11
N GLY A 60 6.06 -1.49 -12.80
CA GLY A 60 5.71 -2.91 -12.92
C GLY A 60 5.07 -3.27 -14.26
N GLY A 61 4.77 -4.55 -14.43
CA GLY A 61 4.18 -5.09 -15.67
C GLY A 61 2.76 -4.59 -15.95
N ASN A 62 2.07 -4.08 -14.94
CA ASN A 62 0.69 -3.58 -15.06
C ASN A 62 0.59 -2.05 -14.93
N GLY A 63 1.71 -1.34 -14.79
CA GLY A 63 1.75 0.10 -14.57
C GLY A 63 2.64 0.49 -13.40
N LEU A 64 2.35 1.65 -12.79
CA LEU A 64 3.07 2.11 -11.61
C LEU A 64 2.66 1.32 -10.37
N GLU A 65 3.65 0.91 -9.60
CA GLU A 65 3.46 0.16 -8.36
C GLU A 65 4.12 0.87 -7.18
N LEU A 66 3.40 0.94 -6.06
CA LEU A 66 3.86 1.37 -4.75
C LEU A 66 4.25 0.13 -3.96
N VAL A 67 5.53 -0.08 -3.75
CA VAL A 67 6.03 -1.17 -2.90
C VAL A 67 6.20 -0.63 -1.48
N ILE A 68 5.62 -1.31 -0.49
CA ILE A 68 5.64 -0.92 0.92
C ILE A 68 6.28 -2.05 1.72
N TRP A 69 7.35 -1.73 2.44
CA TRP A 69 8.06 -2.70 3.27
C TRP A 69 7.38 -2.81 4.63
N THR A 70 6.44 -3.74 4.74
CA THR A 70 5.66 -4.01 5.95
C THR A 70 5.26 -5.49 6.00
N ALA A 71 5.10 -6.02 7.21
CA ALA A 71 4.61 -7.39 7.45
C ALA A 71 3.08 -7.48 7.38
N GLU A 72 2.38 -6.35 7.21
CA GLU A 72 0.94 -6.34 7.07
C GLU A 72 0.47 -7.03 5.79
N GLU A 73 -0.76 -7.54 5.83
CA GLU A 73 -1.36 -8.32 4.74
C GLU A 73 -2.66 -7.69 4.23
N LYS A 74 -3.09 -6.57 4.83
CA LYS A 74 -4.43 -6.02 4.64
C LYS A 74 -4.39 -4.51 4.50
N MET A 75 -5.18 -4.03 3.54
CA MET A 75 -5.53 -2.61 3.42
C MET A 75 -7.06 -2.45 3.50
N PHE A 76 -7.48 -1.24 3.75
CA PHE A 76 -8.89 -0.90 3.98
C PHE A 76 -9.30 0.30 3.17
N TYR A 77 -10.55 0.34 2.75
CA TYR A 77 -11.18 1.54 2.22
C TYR A 77 -11.51 2.53 3.36
N PRO A 78 -11.78 3.82 3.04
CA PRO A 78 -12.17 4.81 4.04
C PRO A 78 -13.43 4.46 4.85
N ASN A 79 -14.31 3.62 4.30
CA ASN A 79 -15.50 3.11 4.98
C ASN A 79 -15.19 1.99 6.00
N GLY A 80 -13.93 1.55 6.11
CA GLY A 80 -13.48 0.49 7.00
C GLY A 80 -13.58 -0.92 6.42
N GLU A 81 -14.11 -1.09 5.21
CA GLU A 81 -14.13 -2.39 4.54
C GLU A 81 -12.73 -2.79 4.08
N GLN A 82 -12.41 -4.08 4.19
CA GLN A 82 -11.13 -4.61 3.73
C GLN A 82 -11.08 -4.56 2.19
N ALA A 83 -9.99 -4.02 1.65
CA ALA A 83 -9.76 -4.01 0.22
C ALA A 83 -9.49 -5.43 -0.29
N PRO A 84 -10.04 -5.81 -1.45
CA PRO A 84 -9.79 -7.11 -2.05
C PRO A 84 -8.35 -7.20 -2.55
N LEU A 85 -7.75 -8.38 -2.44
CA LEU A 85 -6.46 -8.67 -3.05
C LEU A 85 -6.59 -8.68 -4.58
N ASP A 86 -5.59 -8.12 -5.27
CA ASP A 86 -5.45 -8.16 -6.72
C ASP A 86 -4.37 -9.18 -7.09
N PHE A 87 -4.79 -10.35 -7.57
CA PHE A 87 -3.91 -11.42 -8.02
C PHE A 87 -3.35 -11.21 -9.44
N GLY A 88 -3.59 -10.06 -10.07
CA GLY A 88 -3.02 -9.74 -11.38
C GLY A 88 -3.55 -10.58 -12.53
N HIS A 89 -4.83 -10.98 -12.48
CA HIS A 89 -5.45 -11.71 -13.59
C HIS A 89 -5.45 -10.84 -14.86
N TYR A 90 -4.67 -11.29 -15.85
CA TYR A 90 -4.66 -10.84 -17.24
C TYR A 90 -5.97 -11.21 -17.96
#